data_AF-A0A930MAE0-F1
#
_entry.id   AF-A0A930MAE0-F1
#
_cell.length_a   1.000
_cell.length_b   1.000
_cell.length_c   1.000
_cell.angle_alpha   90.00
_cell.angle_beta   90.00
_cell.angle_gamma   90.00
#
_symmetry.space_group_name_H-M   'P 1'
#
loop_
_entity.id
_entity.type
_entity.pdbx_description
1 polymer ?
#
loop_
_entity_poly.entity_id
_entity_poly.type
_entity_poly.pdbx_seq_one_letter_code
_entity_poly.pdbx_strand_id
1 'polypeptide(L)'
;HPQALMIAEESTSWPLISKPVYMGGMGFNYKWNMGWMNDMLDYVSLDPIYRKWNQDKLTFSLMYAFSENFVLPLSHDEVVHGKCSLISKMPGDYWQKFAGLRGFFGYWMAHPGKKLLFMGGEYGQFIEWNFDDSLDWHLVEQYPMHTKMLAYSKALNKFYVDNKALWQVDFDWNGFQWIDCNDNENSVVALVRRAEERSDFLVCVHNFTPEVRHGYRIGVPTKGTYVEVFNSDLEEFGGSGVVNTGDITSEDYPFHGRDQSIVITVPPLATVFYRLKGQSGAGTPISETVKTDVVAERRRAGGRGTETVDKKKVAVKKAAPKKAAAKEDALEAEAKATPKRRTATKTTSAAPKKRTTKSVVSDAAAEAPKKRTTVAKTAAAAAETEAAPKKRTATKRTAAKKNEDAVQTVKKTASARGVKTAVKDTETGKKKTGMAAAKKTARKTVQDTESAPKKARAAKV
;
A
#
# COMPACT_ATOMS: atom_id res chain seq x y z
N HIS A 1 -22.84 25.14 -3.04
CA HIS A 1 -23.17 23.79 -2.52
C HIS A 1 -22.30 23.50 -1.30
N PRO A 2 -22.82 23.50 -0.06
CA PRO A 2 -21.99 23.41 1.16
C PRO A 2 -21.26 22.06 1.36
N GLN A 3 -21.70 21.00 0.68
CA GLN A 3 -21.15 19.64 0.75
C GLN A 3 -20.39 19.25 -0.53
N ALA A 4 -20.12 20.20 -1.43
CA ALA A 4 -19.30 19.92 -2.61
C ALA A 4 -17.85 19.65 -2.20
N LEU A 5 -17.20 18.70 -2.88
CA LEU A 5 -15.77 18.44 -2.71
C LEU A 5 -14.98 19.19 -3.78
N MET A 6 -14.10 20.07 -3.34
CA MET A 6 -13.09 20.72 -4.16
C MET A 6 -11.74 20.06 -3.85
N ILE A 7 -11.12 19.47 -4.86
CA ILE A 7 -9.86 18.72 -4.77
C ILE A 7 -8.86 19.36 -5.72
N ALA A 8 -7.67 19.68 -5.23
CA ALA A 8 -6.57 20.21 -6.04
C ALA A 8 -5.53 19.12 -6.32
N GLU A 9 -5.03 19.07 -7.55
CA GLU A 9 -3.66 18.65 -7.84
C GLU A 9 -2.78 19.91 -7.78
N GLU A 10 -1.63 19.84 -7.11
CA GLU A 10 -0.69 20.95 -6.97
C GLU A 10 0.70 20.39 -6.64
N SER A 11 1.64 20.52 -7.58
CA SER A 11 2.93 19.84 -7.59
C SER A 11 4.16 20.72 -7.29
N THR A 12 3.98 21.98 -6.88
CA THR A 12 5.08 22.92 -6.52
C THR A 12 5.32 23.06 -5.00
N SER A 13 4.62 22.25 -4.19
CA SER A 13 4.63 22.32 -2.72
C SER A 13 4.11 23.63 -2.13
N TRP A 14 3.16 24.28 -2.82
CA TRP A 14 2.46 25.45 -2.30
C TRP A 14 1.68 25.09 -1.02
N PRO A 15 1.76 25.89 0.06
CA PRO A 15 1.16 25.57 1.35
C PRO A 15 -0.29 26.07 1.50
N LEU A 16 -1.03 25.47 2.42
CA LEU A 16 -2.40 25.83 2.81
C LEU A 16 -3.45 25.66 1.68
N ILE A 17 -3.17 24.81 0.69
CA ILE A 17 -4.08 24.56 -0.45
C ILE A 17 -5.44 24.05 0.05
N SER A 18 -5.44 23.08 0.97
CA SER A 18 -6.67 22.46 1.48
C SER A 18 -7.20 23.11 2.76
N LYS A 19 -6.83 24.37 3.02
CA LYS A 19 -7.18 25.10 4.26
C LYS A 19 -8.10 26.30 3.94
N PRO A 20 -8.90 26.77 4.91
CA PRO A 20 -9.88 27.83 4.67
C PRO A 20 -9.24 29.17 4.25
N VAL A 21 -9.95 29.93 3.41
CA VAL A 21 -9.50 31.24 2.91
C VAL A 21 -9.28 32.26 4.04
N TYR A 22 -10.05 32.18 5.13
CA TYR A 22 -9.84 33.04 6.31
C TYR A 22 -8.55 32.73 7.10
N MET A 23 -7.86 31.62 6.78
CA MET A 23 -6.54 31.27 7.30
C MET A 23 -5.41 31.54 6.28
N GLY A 24 -5.71 32.20 5.16
CA GLY A 24 -4.77 32.39 4.05
C GLY A 24 -4.62 31.19 3.12
N GLY A 25 -5.48 30.17 3.25
CA GLY A 25 -5.48 29.01 2.36
C GLY A 25 -6.27 29.19 1.06
N MET A 26 -6.11 28.28 0.11
CA MET A 26 -6.80 28.36 -1.20
C MET A 26 -8.26 27.87 -1.16
N GLY A 27 -8.74 27.36 -0.03
CA GLY A 27 -10.15 27.01 0.18
C GLY A 27 -10.59 25.65 -0.38
N PHE A 28 -9.69 24.85 -0.95
CA PHE A 28 -9.99 23.47 -1.34
C PHE A 28 -10.27 22.61 -0.10
N ASN A 29 -10.98 21.50 -0.27
CA ASN A 29 -11.20 20.54 0.81
C ASN A 29 -10.03 19.57 0.95
N TYR A 30 -9.43 19.18 -0.18
CA TYR A 30 -8.34 18.20 -0.25
C TYR A 30 -7.27 18.56 -1.29
N LYS A 31 -6.06 18.03 -1.12
CA LYS A 31 -4.94 18.08 -2.08
C LYS A 31 -4.49 16.67 -2.46
N TRP A 32 -4.07 16.42 -3.69
CA TRP A 32 -3.42 15.16 -4.09
C TRP A 32 -1.99 15.06 -3.53
N ASN A 33 -1.66 13.94 -2.89
CA ASN A 33 -0.31 13.69 -2.38
C ASN A 33 0.59 13.10 -3.46
N MET A 34 1.06 13.96 -4.37
CA MET A 34 1.95 13.56 -5.47
C MET A 34 3.31 13.03 -4.98
N GLY A 35 3.79 13.49 -3.81
CA GLY A 35 5.00 12.97 -3.18
C GLY A 35 4.84 11.50 -2.75
N TRP A 36 3.80 11.22 -1.94
CA TRP A 36 3.43 9.85 -1.56
C TRP A 36 3.24 8.94 -2.78
N MET A 37 2.59 9.46 -3.83
CA MET A 37 2.31 8.68 -5.05
C MET A 37 3.62 8.24 -5.72
N ASN A 38 4.53 9.18 -5.98
CA ASN A 38 5.82 8.88 -6.61
C ASN A 38 6.66 7.94 -5.74
N ASP A 39 6.81 8.23 -4.43
CA ASP A 39 7.59 7.40 -3.52
C ASP A 39 7.05 5.97 -3.41
N MET A 40 5.72 5.80 -3.34
CA MET A 40 5.12 4.48 -3.29
C MET A 40 5.24 3.71 -4.61
N LEU A 41 5.05 4.36 -5.77
CA LEU A 41 5.18 3.70 -7.07
C LEU A 41 6.63 3.27 -7.34
N ASP A 42 7.61 4.13 -7.05
CA ASP A 42 9.03 3.77 -7.06
C ASP A 42 9.29 2.54 -6.18
N TYR A 43 8.87 2.60 -4.92
CA TYR A 43 9.16 1.57 -3.93
C TYR A 43 8.56 0.20 -4.28
N VAL A 44 7.32 0.16 -4.77
CA VAL A 44 6.69 -1.12 -5.18
C VAL A 44 7.24 -1.63 -6.50
N SER A 45 7.81 -0.78 -7.36
CA SER A 45 8.52 -1.21 -8.58
C SER A 45 9.94 -1.72 -8.35
N LEU A 46 10.58 -1.39 -7.23
CA LEU A 46 11.83 -2.04 -6.83
C LEU A 46 11.60 -3.54 -6.59
N ASP A 47 12.50 -4.37 -7.13
CA ASP A 47 12.63 -5.78 -6.74
C ASP A 47 12.72 -5.89 -5.20
N PRO A 48 12.05 -6.86 -4.55
CA PRO A 48 12.07 -7.01 -3.10
C PRO A 48 13.46 -6.98 -2.45
N ILE A 49 14.53 -7.41 -3.14
CA ILE A 49 15.89 -7.35 -2.59
C ILE A 49 16.40 -5.90 -2.40
N TYR A 50 15.93 -4.94 -3.18
CA TYR A 50 16.39 -3.55 -3.13
C TYR A 50 15.58 -2.66 -2.18
N ARG A 51 14.39 -3.12 -1.74
CA ARG A 51 13.47 -2.35 -0.90
C ARG A 51 14.07 -1.94 0.44
N LYS A 52 14.96 -2.77 1.01
CA LYS A 52 15.65 -2.49 2.28
C LYS A 52 16.54 -1.24 2.29
N TRP A 53 16.97 -0.75 1.12
CA TRP A 53 17.72 0.50 0.99
C TRP A 53 16.82 1.71 0.66
N ASN A 54 15.51 1.51 0.57
CA ASN A 54 14.51 2.50 0.13
C ASN A 54 13.29 2.57 1.08
N GLN A 55 13.45 2.10 2.33
CA GLN A 55 12.41 2.11 3.39
C GLN A 55 11.95 3.54 3.76
N ASP A 56 12.76 4.55 3.46
CA ASP A 56 12.42 5.97 3.53
C ASP A 56 11.22 6.30 2.63
N LYS A 57 11.09 5.71 1.44
CA LYS A 57 9.93 5.94 0.56
C LYS A 57 8.59 5.54 1.17
N LEU A 58 8.56 4.49 2.00
CA LEU A 58 7.36 4.12 2.77
C LEU A 58 7.00 5.16 3.84
N THR A 59 8.00 5.80 4.44
CA THR A 59 7.87 6.50 5.73
C THR A 59 7.93 8.02 5.62
N PHE A 60 8.60 8.56 4.60
CA PHE A 60 8.89 9.99 4.44
C PHE A 60 7.62 10.84 4.27
N SER A 61 6.62 10.34 3.54
CA SER A 61 5.36 11.05 3.32
C SER A 61 4.61 11.42 4.61
N LEU A 62 4.78 10.63 5.69
CA LEU A 62 4.20 10.91 7.00
C LEU A 62 4.84 12.08 7.75
N MET A 63 6.03 12.54 7.32
CA MET A 63 6.63 13.78 7.85
C MET A 63 5.77 15.02 7.55
N TYR A 64 4.96 14.98 6.47
CA TYR A 64 4.10 16.08 6.05
C TYR A 64 2.63 15.70 5.86
N ALA A 65 2.22 14.44 6.03
CA ALA A 65 0.87 13.92 5.75
C ALA A 65 -0.30 14.63 6.48
N PHE A 66 -0.03 15.45 7.50
CA PHE A 66 -1.03 16.20 8.25
C PHE A 66 -0.96 17.72 8.01
N SER A 67 -0.03 18.19 7.18
CA SER A 67 0.05 19.60 6.75
C SER A 67 -1.14 20.00 5.88
N GLU A 68 -1.59 19.11 5.00
CA GLU A 68 -2.75 19.25 4.12
C GLU A 68 -3.69 18.07 4.31
N ASN A 69 -4.94 18.22 3.88
CA ASN A 69 -5.94 17.16 3.92
C ASN A 69 -5.74 16.31 2.65
N PHE A 70 -4.91 15.29 2.71
CA PHE A 70 -4.50 14.58 1.49
C PHE A 70 -5.52 13.56 0.96
N VAL A 71 -5.60 13.48 -0.37
CA VAL A 71 -5.96 12.28 -1.13
C VAL A 71 -4.66 11.58 -1.54
N LEU A 72 -4.65 10.25 -1.55
CA LEU A 72 -3.57 9.40 -2.03
C LEU A 72 -3.98 8.86 -3.42
N PRO A 73 -3.56 9.51 -4.52
CA PRO A 73 -4.02 9.17 -5.86
C PRO A 73 -3.23 8.04 -6.50
N LEU A 74 -3.93 7.20 -7.25
CA LEU A 74 -3.40 6.33 -8.28
C LEU A 74 -4.19 6.65 -9.56
N SER A 75 -3.83 7.76 -10.21
CA SER A 75 -4.59 8.39 -11.29
C SER A 75 -4.28 7.79 -12.67
N HIS A 76 -4.98 8.29 -13.70
CA HIS A 76 -4.76 7.90 -15.09
C HIS A 76 -3.34 8.21 -15.59
N ASP A 77 -2.74 9.28 -15.09
CA ASP A 77 -1.43 9.79 -15.51
C ASP A 77 -0.29 8.82 -15.18
N GLU A 78 -0.53 7.90 -14.25
CA GLU A 78 0.45 6.95 -13.75
C GLU A 78 0.41 5.59 -14.45
N VAL A 79 -0.54 5.38 -15.37
CA VAL A 79 -0.73 4.13 -16.12
C VAL A 79 -0.72 4.35 -17.63
N VAL A 80 -0.01 5.38 -18.09
CA VAL A 80 0.13 5.80 -19.50
C VAL A 80 1.57 6.21 -19.85
N HIS A 81 1.82 6.48 -21.14
CA HIS A 81 3.05 7.09 -21.67
C HIS A 81 4.35 6.35 -21.34
N GLY A 82 4.32 5.02 -21.27
CA GLY A 82 5.48 4.19 -20.97
C GLY A 82 5.76 3.99 -19.47
N LYS A 83 4.89 4.47 -18.58
CA LYS A 83 5.00 4.27 -17.12
C LYS A 83 4.62 2.87 -16.65
N CYS A 84 4.05 2.01 -17.50
CA CYS A 84 3.39 0.74 -17.19
C CYS A 84 2.15 0.86 -16.29
N SER A 85 1.22 -0.09 -16.41
CA SER A 85 0.06 -0.23 -15.50
C SER A 85 0.48 -0.67 -14.09
N LEU A 86 -0.41 -0.52 -13.10
CA LEU A 86 -0.12 -0.83 -11.69
C LEU A 86 0.33 -2.29 -11.43
N ILE A 87 -0.20 -3.28 -12.18
CA ILE A 87 0.25 -4.69 -12.07
C ILE A 87 1.58 -4.92 -12.81
N SER A 88 1.79 -4.19 -13.92
CA SER A 88 3.02 -4.29 -14.72
C SER A 88 4.21 -3.64 -14.03
N LYS A 89 3.98 -2.58 -13.25
CA LYS A 89 4.94 -1.96 -12.32
C LYS A 89 5.49 -2.91 -11.25
N MET A 90 4.72 -3.90 -10.80
CA MET A 90 5.16 -4.82 -9.74
C MET A 90 6.26 -5.77 -10.27
N PRO A 91 7.34 -6.05 -9.51
CA PRO A 91 8.37 -7.02 -9.90
C PRO A 91 7.89 -8.46 -9.72
N GLY A 92 8.72 -9.40 -10.17
CA GLY A 92 8.54 -10.83 -9.91
C GLY A 92 7.65 -11.56 -10.93
N ASP A 93 7.31 -12.80 -10.58
CA ASP A 93 6.43 -13.66 -11.39
C ASP A 93 4.95 -13.21 -11.37
N TYR A 94 4.10 -13.93 -12.11
CA TYR A 94 2.67 -13.62 -12.22
C TYR A 94 1.93 -13.61 -10.87
N TRP A 95 2.23 -14.54 -9.97
CA TRP A 95 1.65 -14.55 -8.62
C TRP A 95 2.22 -13.42 -7.76
N GLN A 96 3.53 -13.20 -7.81
CA GLN A 96 4.21 -12.12 -7.06
C GLN A 96 3.70 -10.73 -7.45
N LYS A 97 3.40 -10.50 -8.73
CA LYS A 97 2.77 -9.26 -9.20
C LYS A 97 1.42 -8.99 -8.53
N PHE A 98 0.52 -9.98 -8.52
CA PHE A 98 -0.78 -9.83 -7.85
C PHE A 98 -0.65 -9.74 -6.33
N ALA A 99 0.24 -10.52 -5.72
CA ALA A 99 0.51 -10.41 -4.29
C ALA A 99 1.01 -9.00 -3.93
N GLY A 100 2.02 -8.49 -4.63
CA GLY A 100 2.55 -7.13 -4.44
C GLY A 100 1.49 -6.04 -4.62
N LEU A 101 0.60 -6.15 -5.63
CA LEU A 101 -0.48 -5.20 -5.82
C LEU A 101 -1.52 -5.23 -4.69
N ARG A 102 -1.92 -6.42 -4.20
CA ARG A 102 -2.80 -6.56 -3.03
C ARG A 102 -2.13 -6.06 -1.75
N GLY A 103 -0.86 -6.41 -1.53
CA GLY A 103 -0.06 -5.93 -0.40
C GLY A 103 0.04 -4.39 -0.38
N PHE A 104 0.32 -3.78 -1.53
CA PHE A 104 0.34 -2.34 -1.71
C PHE A 104 -1.04 -1.69 -1.46
N PHE A 105 -2.12 -2.23 -2.03
CA PHE A 105 -3.47 -1.70 -1.80
C PHE A 105 -3.90 -1.77 -0.32
N GLY A 106 -3.49 -2.83 0.40
CA GLY A 106 -3.67 -2.92 1.85
C GLY A 106 -2.92 -1.81 2.61
N TYR A 107 -1.68 -1.51 2.23
CA TYR A 107 -0.91 -0.38 2.80
C TYR A 107 -1.53 0.98 2.44
N TRP A 108 -1.92 1.18 1.18
CA TRP A 108 -2.59 2.40 0.70
C TRP A 108 -3.89 2.68 1.46
N MET A 109 -4.67 1.66 1.79
CA MET A 109 -5.85 1.80 2.66
C MET A 109 -5.48 2.11 4.12
N ALA A 110 -4.44 1.48 4.66
CA ALA A 110 -3.96 1.70 6.02
C ALA A 110 -3.34 3.10 6.20
N HIS A 111 -2.67 3.65 5.19
CA HIS A 111 -2.06 4.99 5.23
C HIS A 111 -3.11 6.10 5.49
N PRO A 112 -2.80 7.16 6.26
CA PRO A 112 -3.70 8.31 6.43
C PRO A 112 -3.98 9.04 5.11
N GLY A 113 -5.20 9.54 4.95
CA GLY A 113 -5.66 10.31 3.78
C GLY A 113 -6.63 9.54 2.89
N LYS A 114 -7.42 10.27 2.09
CA LYS A 114 -8.49 9.70 1.26
C LYS A 114 -7.95 8.95 0.04
N LYS A 115 -8.79 8.16 -0.61
CA LYS A 115 -8.38 7.17 -1.62
C LYS A 115 -8.91 7.56 -3.01
N LEU A 116 -8.07 7.50 -4.04
CA LEU A 116 -8.48 7.59 -5.45
C LEU A 116 -7.70 6.56 -6.26
N LEU A 117 -8.41 5.74 -7.04
CA LEU A 117 -7.85 4.74 -7.94
C LEU A 117 -8.53 4.87 -9.31
N PHE A 118 -7.74 4.85 -10.37
CA PHE A 118 -8.24 4.86 -11.74
C PHE A 118 -8.69 3.47 -12.21
N MET A 119 -9.67 3.47 -13.12
CA MET A 119 -10.30 2.26 -13.66
C MET A 119 -9.30 1.32 -14.34
N GLY A 120 -9.53 0.01 -14.22
CA GLY A 120 -8.58 -1.03 -14.64
C GLY A 120 -7.54 -1.39 -13.56
N GLY A 121 -7.30 -0.50 -12.60
CA GLY A 121 -6.41 -0.78 -11.46
C GLY A 121 -7.01 -1.79 -10.47
N GLU A 122 -8.34 -1.85 -10.34
CA GLU A 122 -9.06 -2.66 -9.36
C GLU A 122 -9.07 -4.17 -9.65
N TYR A 123 -8.84 -4.59 -10.90
CA TYR A 123 -8.60 -5.98 -11.31
C TYR A 123 -7.20 -6.20 -11.89
N GLY A 124 -6.35 -5.18 -11.91
CA GLY A 124 -4.98 -5.24 -12.41
C GLY A 124 -4.86 -5.47 -13.92
N GLN A 125 -5.35 -4.54 -14.74
CA GLN A 125 -5.14 -4.56 -16.20
C GLN A 125 -3.64 -4.53 -16.55
N PHE A 126 -3.20 -5.38 -17.47
CA PHE A 126 -1.76 -5.52 -17.80
C PHE A 126 -1.21 -4.44 -18.73
N ILE A 127 -1.96 -4.03 -19.75
CA ILE A 127 -1.57 -2.92 -20.63
C ILE A 127 -1.77 -1.57 -19.96
N GLU A 128 -1.06 -0.55 -20.44
CA GLU A 128 -1.36 0.85 -20.12
C GLU A 128 -2.77 1.23 -20.58
N TRP A 129 -3.35 2.26 -19.95
CA TRP A 129 -4.65 2.76 -20.38
C TRP A 129 -4.56 3.38 -21.79
N ASN A 130 -5.30 2.80 -22.74
CA ASN A 130 -5.52 3.40 -24.04
C ASN A 130 -6.82 4.23 -24.00
N PHE A 131 -6.78 5.46 -24.49
CA PHE A 131 -7.97 6.31 -24.58
C PHE A 131 -8.81 6.04 -25.85
N ASP A 132 -8.20 5.44 -26.89
CA ASP A 132 -8.87 5.07 -28.14
C ASP A 132 -9.62 3.73 -28.07
N ASP A 133 -9.49 2.97 -26.97
CA ASP A 133 -10.08 1.63 -26.81
C ASP A 133 -10.76 1.47 -25.44
N SER A 134 -11.55 0.41 -25.32
CA SER A 134 -12.14 -0.09 -24.09
C SER A 134 -11.10 -0.68 -23.13
N LEU A 135 -11.50 -0.83 -21.86
CA LEU A 135 -10.73 -1.59 -20.87
C LEU A 135 -10.79 -3.10 -21.18
N ASP A 136 -9.76 -3.83 -20.73
CA ASP A 136 -9.59 -5.28 -20.91
C ASP A 136 -10.56 -6.12 -20.03
N TRP A 137 -11.87 -5.95 -20.20
CA TRP A 137 -12.89 -6.67 -19.43
C TRP A 137 -12.76 -8.19 -19.52
N HIS A 138 -12.26 -8.69 -20.67
CA HIS A 138 -11.99 -10.09 -20.93
C HIS A 138 -11.01 -10.73 -19.92
N LEU A 139 -10.15 -9.94 -19.25
CA LEU A 139 -9.26 -10.42 -18.20
C LEU A 139 -10.04 -10.96 -16.99
N VAL A 140 -11.08 -10.24 -16.55
CA VAL A 140 -11.92 -10.64 -15.41
C VAL A 140 -12.76 -11.88 -15.72
N GLU A 141 -13.15 -12.06 -16.98
CA GLU A 141 -13.95 -13.19 -17.47
C GLU A 141 -13.13 -14.47 -17.66
N GLN A 142 -11.90 -14.36 -18.18
CA GLN A 142 -11.12 -15.51 -18.66
C GLN A 142 -9.95 -15.91 -17.74
N TYR A 143 -9.45 -15.00 -16.90
CA TYR A 143 -8.22 -15.19 -16.13
C TYR A 143 -8.47 -15.08 -14.61
N PRO A 144 -8.53 -16.21 -13.86
CA PRO A 144 -8.99 -16.23 -12.48
C PRO A 144 -8.31 -15.27 -11.50
N MET A 145 -7.03 -14.90 -11.71
CA MET A 145 -6.35 -13.94 -10.82
C MET A 145 -6.91 -12.51 -10.93
N HIS A 146 -7.40 -12.08 -12.10
CA HIS A 146 -8.07 -10.79 -12.24
C HIS A 146 -9.44 -10.81 -11.56
N THR A 147 -10.18 -11.92 -11.69
CA THR A 147 -11.45 -12.13 -10.97
C THR A 147 -11.23 -12.10 -9.44
N LYS A 148 -10.16 -12.72 -8.94
CA LYS A 148 -9.78 -12.70 -7.52
C LYS A 148 -9.25 -11.34 -7.06
N MET A 149 -8.54 -10.60 -7.92
CA MET A 149 -8.11 -9.22 -7.65
C MET A 149 -9.30 -8.26 -7.55
N LEU A 150 -10.31 -8.41 -8.43
CA LEU A 150 -11.55 -7.64 -8.34
C LEU A 150 -12.34 -7.97 -7.06
N ALA A 151 -12.39 -9.25 -6.67
CA ALA A 151 -12.99 -9.68 -5.41
C ALA A 151 -12.25 -9.08 -4.19
N TYR A 152 -10.91 -9.07 -4.21
CA TYR A 152 -10.07 -8.41 -3.22
C TYR A 152 -10.37 -6.91 -3.14
N SER A 153 -10.36 -6.18 -4.25
CA SER A 153 -10.65 -4.74 -4.29
C SER A 153 -12.05 -4.41 -3.76
N LYS A 154 -13.04 -5.27 -4.03
CA LYS A 154 -14.39 -5.16 -3.47
C LYS A 154 -14.42 -5.41 -1.96
N ALA A 155 -13.74 -6.46 -1.48
CA ALA A 155 -13.66 -6.80 -0.05
C ALA A 155 -12.91 -5.72 0.74
N LEU A 156 -11.80 -5.22 0.20
CA LEU A 156 -10.98 -4.15 0.76
C LEU A 156 -11.75 -2.82 0.86
N ASN A 157 -12.49 -2.44 -0.19
CA ASN A 157 -13.35 -1.25 -0.15
C ASN A 157 -14.46 -1.36 0.90
N LYS A 158 -15.08 -2.56 1.03
CA LYS A 158 -16.03 -2.80 2.14
C LYS A 158 -15.33 -2.70 3.50
N PHE A 159 -14.17 -3.33 3.67
CA PHE A 159 -13.40 -3.28 4.91
C PHE A 159 -13.04 -1.83 5.29
N TYR A 160 -12.61 -1.01 4.33
CA TYR A 160 -12.35 0.41 4.54
C TYR A 160 -13.58 1.15 5.08
N VAL A 161 -14.74 1.06 4.41
CA VAL A 161 -15.97 1.73 4.85
C VAL A 161 -16.43 1.26 6.23
N ASP A 162 -16.40 -0.06 6.47
CA ASP A 162 -16.79 -0.71 7.73
C ASP A 162 -15.90 -0.29 8.93
N ASN A 163 -14.65 0.14 8.70
CA ASN A 163 -13.65 0.39 9.74
C ASN A 163 -13.33 1.88 9.88
N LYS A 164 -14.04 2.56 10.79
CA LYS A 164 -13.84 3.99 11.13
C LYS A 164 -12.38 4.37 11.34
N ALA A 165 -11.60 3.51 12.00
CA ALA A 165 -10.17 3.73 12.23
C ALA A 165 -9.35 4.06 10.97
N LEU A 166 -9.79 3.60 9.79
CA LEU A 166 -9.09 3.83 8.52
C LEU A 166 -9.42 5.18 7.85
N TRP A 167 -10.48 5.87 8.28
CA TRP A 167 -10.98 7.08 7.59
C TRP A 167 -11.49 8.23 8.47
N GLN A 168 -11.80 8.00 9.75
CA GLN A 168 -12.39 9.01 10.62
C GLN A 168 -11.35 10.08 10.99
N VAL A 169 -10.17 9.64 11.41
CA VAL A 169 -9.05 10.51 11.81
C VAL A 169 -7.91 10.34 10.81
N ASP A 170 -8.08 10.92 9.61
CA ASP A 170 -7.07 10.90 8.54
C ASP A 170 -6.10 12.09 8.57
N PHE A 171 -6.46 13.18 9.25
CA PHE A 171 -5.78 14.48 9.15
C PHE A 171 -5.19 14.97 10.47
N ASP A 172 -4.99 14.04 11.41
CA ASP A 172 -4.39 14.30 12.73
C ASP A 172 -3.61 13.06 13.21
N TRP A 173 -2.49 13.29 13.90
CA TRP A 173 -1.63 12.24 14.47
C TRP A 173 -2.36 11.32 15.46
N ASN A 174 -3.50 11.70 16.02
CA ASN A 174 -4.30 10.81 16.88
C ASN A 174 -4.86 9.59 16.15
N GLY A 175 -4.99 9.65 14.82
CA GLY A 175 -5.49 8.57 13.98
C GLY A 175 -4.44 7.58 13.48
N PHE A 176 -3.15 7.87 13.70
CA PHE A 176 -2.01 7.10 13.17
C PHE A 176 -0.87 7.01 14.18
N GLN A 177 -0.31 5.81 14.38
CA GLN A 177 0.91 5.65 15.16
C GLN A 177 1.74 4.48 14.62
N TRP A 178 3.03 4.69 14.36
CA TRP A 178 3.94 3.56 14.11
C TRP A 178 3.98 2.60 15.32
N ILE A 179 4.12 1.32 15.04
CA ILE A 179 4.59 0.30 15.99
C ILE A 179 6.08 0.12 15.74
N ASP A 180 6.44 -0.27 14.52
CA ASP A 180 7.79 -0.12 13.99
C ASP A 180 7.77 0.17 12.49
N CYS A 181 8.79 0.89 12.02
CA CYS A 181 9.08 1.11 10.62
C CYS A 181 10.57 0.93 10.27
N ASN A 182 11.39 0.51 11.24
CA ASN A 182 12.85 0.42 11.13
C ASN A 182 13.33 -0.97 10.68
N ASP A 183 12.45 -1.98 10.61
CA ASP A 183 12.75 -3.29 10.01
C ASP A 183 12.86 -3.22 8.47
N ASN A 184 13.84 -2.44 8.01
CA ASN A 184 14.17 -2.26 6.60
C ASN A 184 14.74 -3.55 5.99
N GLU A 185 15.57 -4.29 6.74
CA GLU A 185 16.21 -5.54 6.28
C GLU A 185 15.20 -6.63 5.90
N ASN A 186 14.06 -6.74 6.62
CA ASN A 186 12.96 -7.58 6.18
C ASN A 186 11.93 -6.85 5.31
N SER A 187 12.07 -5.54 5.17
CA SER A 187 11.13 -4.59 4.53
C SER A 187 9.71 -4.77 5.04
N VAL A 188 9.58 -4.81 6.37
CA VAL A 188 8.32 -4.89 7.11
C VAL A 188 8.05 -3.54 7.77
N VAL A 189 6.79 -3.14 7.83
CA VAL A 189 6.33 -2.05 8.71
C VAL A 189 5.06 -2.45 9.45
N ALA A 190 4.92 -1.99 10.69
CA ALA A 190 3.77 -2.24 11.55
C ALA A 190 3.25 -0.93 12.15
N LEU A 191 1.93 -0.71 12.12
CA LEU A 191 1.31 0.55 12.51
C LEU A 191 -0.06 0.35 13.18
N VAL A 192 -0.55 1.39 13.84
CA VAL A 192 -1.89 1.46 14.42
C VAL A 192 -2.69 2.55 13.71
N ARG A 193 -3.88 2.21 13.23
CA ARG A 193 -4.92 3.18 12.85
C ARG A 193 -5.99 3.27 13.92
N ARG A 194 -6.50 4.47 14.21
CA ARG A 194 -7.46 4.73 15.31
C ARG A 194 -8.64 5.56 14.84
N ALA A 195 -9.81 5.27 15.41
CA ALA A 195 -10.99 6.12 15.32
C ALA A 195 -10.87 7.31 16.29
N GLU A 196 -11.91 8.17 16.35
CA GLU A 196 -12.06 9.15 17.44
C GLU A 196 -12.17 8.45 18.80
N GLU A 197 -12.92 7.34 18.85
CA GLU A 197 -12.95 6.46 20.01
C GLU A 197 -11.63 5.69 20.08
N ARG A 198 -10.85 5.92 21.15
CA ARG A 198 -9.50 5.38 21.30
C ARG A 198 -9.49 3.87 21.51
N SER A 199 -10.63 3.28 21.91
CA SER A 199 -10.83 1.83 21.94
C SER A 199 -11.23 1.20 20.61
N ASP A 200 -11.49 1.94 19.54
CA ASP A 200 -11.61 1.39 18.17
C ASP A 200 -10.31 1.65 17.39
N PHE A 201 -9.51 0.60 17.23
CA PHE A 201 -8.25 0.66 16.50
C PHE A 201 -7.96 -0.65 15.75
N LEU A 202 -7.15 -0.54 14.71
CA LEU A 202 -6.59 -1.67 13.97
C LEU A 202 -5.06 -1.66 14.12
N VAL A 203 -4.48 -2.83 14.33
CA VAL A 203 -3.04 -3.08 14.17
C VAL A 203 -2.82 -3.62 12.76
N CYS A 204 -2.05 -2.90 11.95
CA CYS A 204 -1.76 -3.25 10.56
C CYS A 204 -0.30 -3.66 10.44
N VAL A 205 -0.01 -4.74 9.71
CA VAL A 205 1.37 -5.19 9.41
C VAL A 205 1.49 -5.43 7.91
N HIS A 206 2.57 -4.95 7.33
CA HIS A 206 2.82 -4.94 5.89
C HIS A 206 4.20 -5.54 5.62
N ASN A 207 4.27 -6.64 4.88
CA ASN A 207 5.50 -7.29 4.45
C ASN A 207 5.72 -7.05 2.96
N PHE A 208 6.77 -6.32 2.61
CA PHE A 208 7.09 -6.02 1.21
C PHE A 208 8.13 -6.99 0.62
N THR A 209 8.34 -8.17 1.21
CA THR A 209 9.16 -9.26 0.67
C THR A 209 8.33 -10.53 0.42
N PRO A 210 8.73 -11.40 -0.53
CA PRO A 210 8.09 -12.70 -0.77
C PRO A 210 8.45 -13.76 0.29
N GLU A 211 9.26 -13.40 1.30
CA GLU A 211 9.66 -14.28 2.39
C GLU A 211 8.61 -14.29 3.51
N VAL A 212 8.26 -15.47 4.02
CA VAL A 212 7.23 -15.63 5.06
C VAL A 212 7.86 -15.43 6.44
N ARG A 213 7.32 -14.50 7.25
CA ARG A 213 7.96 -14.12 8.52
C ARG A 213 7.30 -14.85 9.68
N HIS A 214 7.73 -16.09 9.91
CA HIS A 214 7.29 -16.92 11.04
C HIS A 214 7.84 -16.42 12.39
N GLY A 215 7.03 -16.53 13.45
CA GLY A 215 7.46 -16.16 14.81
C GLY A 215 7.73 -14.66 14.99
N TYR A 216 7.23 -13.82 14.09
CA TYR A 216 7.46 -12.39 14.07
C TYR A 216 6.71 -11.71 15.22
N ARG A 217 7.42 -10.93 16.05
CA ARG A 217 6.85 -10.27 17.23
C ARG A 217 6.56 -8.80 16.94
N ILE A 218 5.39 -8.32 17.35
CA ILE A 218 5.05 -6.89 17.31
C ILE A 218 4.51 -6.41 18.66
N GLY A 219 4.91 -5.21 19.08
CA GLY A 219 4.28 -4.55 20.21
C GLY A 219 2.83 -4.16 19.90
N VAL A 220 1.90 -4.32 20.84
CA VAL A 220 0.47 -4.00 20.67
C VAL A 220 -0.03 -2.98 21.71
N PRO A 221 -1.06 -2.17 21.42
CA PRO A 221 -1.42 -1.05 22.31
C PRO A 221 -2.11 -1.43 23.63
N THR A 222 -2.70 -2.62 23.70
CA THR A 222 -3.59 -3.03 24.80
C THR A 222 -3.44 -4.52 25.06
N LYS A 223 -3.50 -4.94 26.33
CA LYS A 223 -3.50 -6.36 26.71
C LYS A 223 -4.79 -7.06 26.29
N GLY A 224 -4.68 -8.29 25.78
CA GLY A 224 -5.79 -9.21 25.54
C GLY A 224 -5.63 -10.02 24.26
N THR A 225 -6.75 -10.56 23.77
CA THR A 225 -6.78 -11.43 22.60
C THR A 225 -7.00 -10.64 21.32
N TYR A 226 -6.11 -10.78 20.35
CA TYR A 226 -6.23 -10.22 19.01
C TYR A 226 -6.75 -11.28 18.02
N VAL A 227 -7.40 -10.83 16.96
CA VAL A 227 -7.92 -11.66 15.88
C VAL A 227 -7.56 -11.04 14.52
N GLU A 228 -7.17 -11.87 13.55
CA GLU A 228 -6.98 -11.45 12.16
C GLU A 228 -8.36 -11.16 11.54
N VAL A 229 -8.57 -9.94 11.05
CA VAL A 229 -9.87 -9.46 10.51
C VAL A 229 -9.84 -9.15 9.01
N PHE A 230 -8.64 -8.98 8.44
CA PHE A 230 -8.44 -8.87 6.99
C PHE A 230 -7.00 -9.26 6.64
N ASN A 231 -6.82 -10.01 5.55
CA ASN A 231 -5.52 -10.51 5.10
C ASN A 231 -5.50 -10.54 3.56
N SER A 232 -4.48 -9.93 2.94
CA SER A 232 -4.36 -9.87 1.48
C SER A 232 -3.79 -11.14 0.83
N ASP A 233 -3.43 -12.15 1.62
CA ASP A 233 -2.89 -13.43 1.16
C ASP A 233 -3.90 -14.60 1.24
N LEU A 234 -5.18 -14.32 1.51
CA LEU A 234 -6.23 -15.33 1.45
C LEU A 234 -6.35 -15.94 0.04
N GLU A 235 -6.60 -17.25 -0.02
CA GLU A 235 -6.70 -17.98 -1.29
C GLU A 235 -7.85 -17.46 -2.17
N GLU A 236 -8.93 -16.95 -1.59
CA GLU A 236 -10.03 -16.31 -2.32
C GLU A 236 -9.57 -15.06 -3.11
N PHE A 237 -8.54 -14.37 -2.62
CA PHE A 237 -7.91 -13.21 -3.27
C PHE A 237 -6.70 -13.58 -4.13
N GLY A 238 -6.32 -14.86 -4.15
CA GLY A 238 -5.21 -15.38 -4.94
C GLY A 238 -3.85 -15.26 -4.25
N GLY A 239 -3.83 -15.28 -2.92
CA GLY A 239 -2.60 -15.44 -2.13
C GLY A 239 -2.18 -16.89 -1.94
N SER A 240 -1.22 -17.10 -1.04
CA SER A 240 -0.63 -18.40 -0.69
C SER A 240 -1.35 -19.11 0.47
N GLY A 241 -2.33 -18.46 1.10
CA GLY A 241 -3.12 -19.01 2.19
C GLY A 241 -2.46 -18.93 3.58
N VAL A 242 -1.40 -18.12 3.74
CA VAL A 242 -0.76 -17.95 5.05
C VAL A 242 -1.62 -17.04 5.94
N VAL A 243 -2.11 -17.60 7.05
CA VAL A 243 -3.10 -16.98 7.95
C VAL A 243 -2.79 -17.24 9.43
N ASN A 244 -3.08 -16.26 10.30
CA ASN A 244 -3.04 -16.46 11.75
C ASN A 244 -4.42 -16.89 12.24
N THR A 245 -4.64 -18.21 12.32
CA THR A 245 -5.95 -18.77 12.68
C THR A 245 -6.22 -18.71 14.18
N GLY A 246 -7.33 -18.10 14.55
CA GLY A 246 -7.89 -18.14 15.91
C GLY A 246 -7.57 -16.91 16.76
N ASP A 247 -7.36 -17.15 18.06
CA ASP A 247 -7.27 -16.15 19.12
C ASP A 247 -5.80 -15.90 19.51
N ILE A 248 -5.22 -14.78 19.05
CA ILE A 248 -3.82 -14.42 19.24
C ILE A 248 -3.68 -13.62 20.55
N THR A 249 -3.37 -14.30 21.66
CA THR A 249 -3.30 -13.64 22.97
C THR A 249 -1.99 -12.87 23.17
N SER A 250 -2.05 -11.64 23.69
CA SER A 250 -0.88 -10.83 23.98
C SER A 250 -0.13 -11.30 25.22
N GLU A 251 1.19 -11.23 25.15
CA GLU A 251 2.11 -11.57 26.22
C GLU A 251 2.56 -10.31 26.97
N ASP A 252 2.85 -10.45 28.27
CA ASP A 252 3.50 -9.44 29.12
C ASP A 252 5.00 -9.30 28.79
N TYR A 253 5.32 -9.16 27.51
CA TYR A 253 6.67 -9.05 26.96
C TYR A 253 6.80 -7.70 26.26
N PRO A 254 7.53 -6.72 26.83
CA PRO A 254 7.68 -5.40 26.24
C PRO A 254 8.41 -5.45 24.90
N PHE A 255 7.82 -4.83 23.87
CA PHE A 255 8.38 -4.78 22.52
C PHE A 255 7.90 -3.55 21.76
N HIS A 256 8.72 -3.02 20.85
CA HIS A 256 8.41 -1.82 20.04
C HIS A 256 7.86 -0.63 20.88
N GLY A 257 8.45 -0.39 22.06
CA GLY A 257 8.04 0.70 22.96
C GLY A 257 6.68 0.52 23.65
N ARG A 258 6.17 -0.71 23.75
CA ARG A 258 4.86 -1.05 24.34
C ARG A 258 5.00 -2.21 25.33
N ASP A 259 4.20 -2.21 26.40
CA ASP A 259 4.26 -3.20 27.49
C ASP A 259 3.71 -4.58 27.13
N GLN A 260 3.15 -4.73 25.93
CA GLN A 260 2.50 -5.95 25.44
C GLN A 260 2.96 -6.24 24.02
N SER A 261 3.07 -7.52 23.67
CA SER A 261 3.31 -7.93 22.28
C SER A 261 2.54 -9.19 21.90
N ILE A 262 2.35 -9.39 20.60
CA ILE A 262 1.86 -10.65 20.02
C ILE A 262 2.93 -11.25 19.11
N VAL A 263 2.88 -12.58 18.94
CA VAL A 263 3.68 -13.33 17.97
C VAL A 263 2.77 -13.80 16.85
N ILE A 264 3.17 -13.56 15.60
CA ILE A 264 2.40 -13.83 14.39
C ILE A 264 3.29 -14.48 13.31
N THR A 265 2.65 -15.05 12.29
CA THR A 265 3.28 -15.27 10.98
C THR A 265 2.83 -14.16 10.04
N VAL A 266 3.76 -13.38 9.49
CA VAL A 266 3.42 -12.36 8.48
C VAL A 266 3.46 -13.00 7.09
N PRO A 267 2.38 -12.95 6.29
CA PRO A 267 2.33 -13.57 4.96
C PRO A 267 3.27 -12.88 3.95
N PRO A 268 3.59 -13.54 2.81
CA PRO A 268 4.50 -13.01 1.79
C PRO A 268 3.83 -11.94 0.92
N LEU A 269 4.54 -10.83 0.65
CA LEU A 269 4.06 -9.69 -0.15
C LEU A 269 2.67 -9.16 0.27
N ALA A 270 2.37 -9.15 1.56
CA ALA A 270 1.01 -9.02 2.08
C ALA A 270 0.81 -7.88 3.10
N THR A 271 -0.44 -7.47 3.23
CA THR A 271 -0.96 -6.69 4.37
C THR A 271 -1.92 -7.55 5.19
N VAL A 272 -1.75 -7.54 6.52
CA VAL A 272 -2.67 -8.13 7.50
C VAL A 272 -3.15 -7.08 8.51
N PHE A 273 -4.41 -7.21 8.93
CA PHE A 273 -5.05 -6.36 9.91
C PHE A 273 -5.56 -7.19 11.10
N TYR A 274 -5.24 -6.74 12.31
CA TYR A 274 -5.67 -7.35 13.56
C TYR A 274 -6.51 -6.37 14.40
N ARG A 275 -7.52 -6.91 15.09
CA ARG A 275 -8.40 -6.21 16.05
C ARG A 275 -8.28 -6.89 17.42
N LEU A 276 -8.35 -6.13 18.52
CA LEU A 276 -8.53 -6.68 19.87
C LEU A 276 -9.98 -7.14 20.04
N LYS A 277 -10.16 -8.40 20.46
CA LYS A 277 -11.45 -9.06 20.63
C LYS A 277 -12.29 -8.33 21.68
N GLY A 278 -13.53 -7.99 21.32
CA GLY A 278 -14.43 -7.17 22.14
C GLY A 278 -14.42 -5.66 21.84
N GLN A 279 -13.54 -5.17 20.95
CA GLN A 279 -13.66 -3.81 20.42
C GLN A 279 -14.91 -3.62 19.55
N SER A 280 -15.51 -2.44 19.64
CA SER A 280 -16.60 -2.01 18.76
C SER A 280 -16.08 -1.59 17.38
N GLY A 281 -16.17 -2.49 16.39
CA GLY A 281 -15.87 -2.19 14.99
C GLY A 281 -16.29 -3.33 14.07
N ALA A 282 -16.60 -3.04 12.81
CA ALA A 282 -17.04 -4.05 11.85
C ALA A 282 -15.85 -4.78 11.19
N GLY A 283 -16.05 -6.07 10.88
CA GLY A 283 -14.98 -6.99 10.48
C GLY A 283 -15.01 -8.23 11.37
N THR A 284 -15.67 -9.27 10.87
CA THR A 284 -15.72 -10.62 11.44
C THR A 284 -14.31 -11.22 11.48
N PRO A 285 -13.90 -11.94 12.54
CA PRO A 285 -12.64 -12.69 12.55
C PRO A 285 -12.57 -13.65 11.36
N ILE A 286 -11.41 -13.75 10.69
CA ILE A 286 -11.23 -14.69 9.56
C ILE A 286 -11.50 -16.14 10.00
N SER A 287 -11.19 -16.44 11.26
CA SER A 287 -11.50 -17.72 11.92
C SER A 287 -13.00 -18.02 12.11
N GLU A 288 -13.90 -17.08 11.82
CA GLU A 288 -15.36 -17.25 11.81
C GLU A 288 -15.90 -17.31 10.37
N THR A 289 -15.41 -16.48 9.44
CA THR A 289 -15.78 -16.57 8.01
C THR A 289 -15.39 -17.93 7.40
N VAL A 290 -14.15 -18.39 7.62
CA VAL A 290 -13.70 -19.70 7.14
C VAL A 290 -14.56 -20.85 7.70
N LYS A 291 -15.11 -20.72 8.91
CA LYS A 291 -16.05 -21.70 9.47
C LYS A 291 -17.41 -21.67 8.79
N THR A 292 -17.89 -20.52 8.34
CA THR A 292 -19.17 -20.43 7.60
C THR A 292 -19.08 -21.03 6.20
N ASP A 293 -17.95 -20.91 5.51
CA ASP A 293 -17.80 -21.44 4.15
C ASP A 293 -17.73 -22.98 4.12
N VAL A 294 -17.17 -23.63 5.14
CA VAL A 294 -17.24 -25.11 5.30
C VAL A 294 -18.69 -25.61 5.42
N VAL A 295 -19.62 -24.78 5.92
CA VAL A 295 -21.06 -25.10 5.95
C VAL A 295 -21.71 -24.91 4.57
N ALA A 296 -21.26 -23.93 3.78
CA ALA A 296 -21.68 -23.77 2.39
C ALA A 296 -21.15 -24.90 1.49
N GLU A 297 -19.93 -25.38 1.74
CA GLU A 297 -19.32 -26.50 1.03
C GLU A 297 -20.05 -27.83 1.34
N ARG A 298 -20.41 -28.09 2.61
CA ARG A 298 -21.29 -29.23 2.97
C ARG A 298 -22.63 -29.20 2.24
N ARG A 299 -23.19 -28.02 1.96
CA ARG A 299 -24.41 -27.87 1.13
C ARG A 299 -24.18 -28.14 -0.37
N ARG A 300 -22.95 -28.07 -0.87
CA ARG A 300 -22.58 -28.50 -2.24
C ARG A 300 -22.26 -29.99 -2.33
N ALA A 301 -21.74 -30.59 -1.26
CA ALA A 301 -21.46 -32.03 -1.19
C ALA A 301 -22.71 -32.91 -1.01
N GLY A 302 -23.78 -32.39 -0.39
CA GLY A 302 -25.03 -33.12 -0.13
C GLY A 302 -25.94 -33.31 -1.35
N GLY A 303 -25.42 -33.89 -2.45
CA GLY A 303 -26.00 -33.78 -3.79
C GLY A 303 -26.38 -35.08 -4.51
N ARG A 304 -26.83 -36.15 -3.83
CA ARG A 304 -27.45 -37.34 -4.47
C ARG A 304 -28.44 -38.04 -3.54
N GLY A 305 -29.63 -38.34 -4.06
CA GLY A 305 -30.73 -38.98 -3.32
C GLY A 305 -32.00 -39.06 -4.16
N THR A 306 -32.02 -39.97 -5.14
CA THR A 306 -33.21 -40.26 -5.95
C THR A 306 -34.09 -41.27 -5.23
N GLU A 307 -35.32 -40.89 -4.89
CA GLU A 307 -36.36 -41.87 -4.54
C GLU A 307 -37.76 -41.37 -4.93
N THR A 308 -38.65 -42.31 -5.24
CA THR A 308 -39.92 -42.04 -5.96
C THR A 308 -41.14 -42.31 -5.10
N VAL A 309 -42.11 -41.38 -5.11
CA VAL A 309 -43.49 -41.63 -4.64
C VAL A 309 -44.48 -41.09 -5.68
N ASP A 310 -45.64 -41.74 -5.78
CA ASP A 310 -46.55 -41.73 -6.94
C ASP A 310 -48.01 -41.35 -6.57
N LYS A 311 -48.84 -41.03 -7.58
CA LYS A 311 -50.25 -40.58 -7.56
C LYS A 311 -50.46 -39.11 -7.13
N LYS A 312 -51.51 -38.41 -7.61
CA LYS A 312 -52.79 -38.88 -8.21
C LYS A 312 -53.34 -37.93 -9.30
N LYS A 313 -54.18 -38.46 -10.20
CA LYS A 313 -54.76 -37.79 -11.39
C LYS A 313 -55.84 -36.73 -11.06
N VAL A 314 -55.92 -35.69 -11.90
CA VAL A 314 -57.15 -35.24 -12.61
C VAL A 314 -56.74 -34.90 -14.06
N ALA A 315 -57.66 -34.98 -15.03
CA ALA A 315 -57.40 -34.74 -16.46
C ALA A 315 -58.59 -34.02 -17.12
N VAL A 316 -58.43 -33.51 -18.37
CA VAL A 316 -59.47 -33.51 -19.44
C VAL A 316 -59.01 -32.84 -20.76
N LYS A 317 -59.02 -33.60 -21.89
CA LYS A 317 -59.22 -33.22 -23.33
C LYS A 317 -58.29 -32.10 -23.92
N LYS A 318 -58.03 -31.89 -25.22
CA LYS A 318 -58.20 -32.53 -26.57
C LYS A 318 -57.16 -31.80 -27.49
N ALA A 319 -56.73 -32.18 -28.70
CA ALA A 319 -56.93 -33.34 -29.59
C ALA A 319 -55.76 -33.42 -30.63
N ALA A 320 -55.81 -34.37 -31.57
CA ALA A 320 -55.02 -34.46 -32.82
C ALA A 320 -55.92 -35.14 -33.90
N PRO A 321 -55.48 -35.62 -35.09
CA PRO A 321 -54.18 -35.52 -35.80
C PRO A 321 -54.29 -35.29 -37.35
N LYS A 322 -53.17 -35.29 -38.11
CA LYS A 322 -52.88 -36.21 -39.28
C LYS A 322 -51.80 -35.72 -40.30
N LYS A 323 -50.84 -36.64 -40.60
CA LYS A 323 -50.16 -36.94 -41.91
C LYS A 323 -49.36 -35.82 -42.63
N ALA A 324 -48.39 -36.07 -43.54
CA ALA A 324 -47.76 -37.29 -44.10
C ALA A 324 -46.23 -36.99 -44.34
N ALA A 325 -45.25 -37.87 -44.11
CA ALA A 325 -44.82 -39.11 -44.80
C ALA A 325 -44.00 -38.93 -46.11
N ALA A 326 -42.69 -39.30 -46.11
CA ALA A 326 -42.00 -40.13 -47.14
C ALA A 326 -40.44 -40.21 -46.98
N LYS A 327 -39.91 -41.44 -46.78
CA LYS A 327 -38.60 -42.05 -47.22
C LYS A 327 -37.24 -41.37 -46.86
N GLU A 328 -36.08 -42.00 -46.60
CA GLU A 328 -35.42 -43.30 -46.99
C GLU A 328 -34.89 -43.30 -48.46
N ASP A 329 -33.66 -43.64 -48.86
CA ASP A 329 -32.43 -44.27 -48.27
C ASP A 329 -31.16 -43.57 -48.85
N ALA A 330 -29.89 -43.64 -48.40
CA ALA A 330 -29.09 -44.39 -47.38
C ALA A 330 -28.02 -45.37 -47.95
N LEU A 331 -26.89 -45.53 -47.21
CA LEU A 331 -25.73 -46.45 -47.43
C LEU A 331 -24.80 -46.13 -48.64
N GLU A 332 -23.57 -46.66 -48.89
CA GLU A 332 -22.36 -47.15 -48.14
C GLU A 332 -21.21 -47.40 -49.19
N ALA A 333 -19.91 -47.68 -48.95
CA ALA A 333 -18.94 -47.51 -47.83
C ALA A 333 -17.46 -47.78 -48.33
N GLU A 334 -16.46 -47.55 -47.46
CA GLU A 334 -15.02 -48.01 -47.51
C GLU A 334 -14.10 -47.50 -48.67
N ALA A 335 -12.74 -47.54 -48.63
CA ALA A 335 -11.76 -48.10 -47.67
C ALA A 335 -10.43 -47.27 -47.55
N LYS A 336 -9.44 -47.75 -46.77
CA LYS A 336 -8.19 -47.06 -46.35
C LYS A 336 -6.99 -47.16 -47.34
N ALA A 337 -6.10 -46.16 -47.37
CA ALA A 337 -4.64 -46.33 -47.56
C ALA A 337 -3.79 -45.12 -47.08
N THR A 338 -2.55 -45.35 -46.63
CA THR A 338 -1.48 -44.33 -46.35
C THR A 338 -0.11 -44.93 -46.69
N PRO A 339 0.94 -44.16 -47.09
CA PRO A 339 1.92 -43.70 -46.07
C PRO A 339 2.84 -42.47 -46.38
N LYS A 340 3.33 -41.83 -45.29
CA LYS A 340 4.69 -41.26 -45.03
C LYS A 340 5.48 -40.42 -46.08
N ARG A 341 5.50 -39.09 -45.84
CA ARG A 341 6.69 -38.23 -45.52
C ARG A 341 8.10 -38.75 -45.86
N ARG A 342 8.90 -37.97 -46.64
CA ARG A 342 10.27 -37.51 -46.26
C ARG A 342 10.81 -36.32 -47.07
N THR A 343 12.00 -35.81 -46.68
CA THR A 343 12.58 -34.48 -46.96
C THR A 343 14.00 -34.54 -47.53
N ALA A 344 14.37 -33.67 -48.48
CA ALA A 344 15.73 -33.06 -48.66
C ALA A 344 15.79 -32.11 -49.89
N THR A 345 16.83 -31.28 -50.19
CA THR A 345 17.68 -30.31 -49.42
C THR A 345 18.65 -29.60 -50.43
N LYS A 346 18.80 -28.25 -50.43
CA LYS A 346 19.91 -27.45 -51.05
C LYS A 346 20.07 -27.53 -52.62
N THR A 347 20.87 -26.72 -53.36
CA THR A 347 21.86 -25.63 -53.05
C THR A 347 22.05 -24.62 -54.22
N THR A 348 22.14 -23.31 -53.90
CA THR A 348 23.03 -22.21 -54.43
C THR A 348 23.39 -21.96 -55.93
N SER A 349 23.66 -20.67 -56.21
CA SER A 349 24.55 -20.05 -57.26
C SER A 349 23.91 -19.57 -58.59
N ALA A 350 24.47 -18.60 -59.36
CA ALA A 350 25.24 -17.38 -59.02
C ALA A 350 25.45 -16.41 -60.24
N ALA A 351 25.46 -15.09 -59.98
CA ALA A 351 26.18 -14.02 -60.72
C ALA A 351 25.70 -13.55 -62.15
N PRO A 352 26.14 -12.34 -62.64
CA PRO A 352 25.41 -11.57 -63.68
C PRO A 352 26.25 -10.96 -64.86
N LYS A 353 25.64 -10.21 -65.81
CA LYS A 353 26.24 -8.99 -66.45
C LYS A 353 25.36 -8.15 -67.43
N LYS A 354 25.71 -6.85 -67.49
CA LYS A 354 25.23 -5.64 -68.22
C LYS A 354 25.00 -5.73 -69.76
N ARG A 355 24.14 -4.82 -70.32
CA ARG A 355 24.53 -3.72 -71.29
C ARG A 355 23.40 -2.74 -71.73
N THR A 356 23.66 -1.43 -71.60
CA THR A 356 23.48 -0.26 -72.54
C THR A 356 22.40 -0.27 -73.66
N THR A 357 21.68 0.83 -74.02
CA THR A 357 22.17 2.15 -74.54
C THR A 357 21.12 3.31 -74.65
N LYS A 358 21.60 4.57 -74.51
CA LYS A 358 21.24 5.89 -75.14
C LYS A 358 19.79 6.29 -75.56
N SER A 359 19.31 7.45 -75.06
CA SER A 359 19.08 8.74 -75.77
C SER A 359 18.57 9.81 -74.76
N VAL A 360 18.91 11.12 -74.73
CA VAL A 360 19.32 12.16 -75.73
C VAL A 360 18.09 12.76 -76.43
N VAL A 361 17.56 13.95 -76.10
CA VAL A 361 17.85 14.99 -75.04
C VAL A 361 16.49 15.53 -74.50
N SER A 362 16.23 16.65 -73.78
CA SER A 362 16.93 17.85 -73.24
C SER A 362 16.12 18.39 -72.02
N ASP A 363 16.36 19.50 -71.30
CA ASP A 363 17.33 20.63 -71.38
C ASP A 363 17.62 21.20 -69.95
N ALA A 364 18.20 22.41 -69.76
CA ALA A 364 18.67 22.86 -68.43
C ALA A 364 18.72 24.39 -68.11
N ALA A 365 18.67 24.71 -66.81
CA ALA A 365 19.24 25.92 -66.20
C ALA A 365 19.78 25.61 -64.79
N ALA A 366 21.04 25.96 -64.50
CA ALA A 366 21.70 25.66 -63.23
C ALA A 366 22.92 26.58 -63.01
N GLU A 367 23.30 26.82 -61.75
CA GLU A 367 24.72 26.81 -61.37
C GLU A 367 24.95 26.48 -59.88
N ALA A 368 26.21 26.28 -59.48
CA ALA A 368 26.61 25.61 -58.23
C ALA A 368 27.76 26.38 -57.49
N PRO A 369 28.03 26.08 -56.20
CA PRO A 369 28.72 27.03 -55.31
C PRO A 369 30.25 26.96 -55.30
N LYS A 370 30.91 28.02 -54.79
CA LYS A 370 32.36 28.08 -54.51
C LYS A 370 32.68 28.68 -53.12
N LYS A 371 33.96 28.56 -52.73
CA LYS A 371 34.49 28.73 -51.35
C LYS A 371 35.19 30.08 -51.12
N ARG A 372 35.54 30.32 -49.84
CA ARG A 372 36.84 30.84 -49.28
C ARG A 372 36.96 32.31 -48.76
N THR A 373 37.07 32.40 -47.42
CA THR A 373 38.09 33.12 -46.60
C THR A 373 38.34 34.66 -46.68
N THR A 374 38.20 35.31 -45.50
CA THR A 374 39.02 36.45 -44.94
C THR A 374 38.96 37.83 -45.63
N VAL A 375 39.24 39.01 -45.03
CA VAL A 375 39.98 39.48 -43.81
C VAL A 375 39.21 40.64 -43.08
N ALA A 376 39.70 41.10 -41.92
CA ALA A 376 39.24 42.19 -41.03
C ALA A 376 39.28 43.65 -41.62
N LYS A 377 39.10 44.79 -40.91
CA LYS A 377 39.58 45.21 -39.56
C LYS A 377 38.97 46.54 -39.02
N THR A 378 39.22 46.80 -37.73
CA THR A 378 39.15 48.07 -36.93
C THR A 378 37.81 48.37 -36.24
N ALA A 379 37.73 48.66 -34.93
CA ALA A 379 38.73 48.65 -33.82
C ALA A 379 37.99 48.34 -32.46
N ALA A 380 38.54 48.39 -31.24
CA ALA A 380 39.82 48.91 -30.73
C ALA A 380 40.35 48.18 -29.45
N ALA A 381 41.13 48.92 -28.65
CA ALA A 381 41.86 48.56 -27.41
C ALA A 381 41.03 48.81 -26.13
N ALA A 382 41.39 48.36 -24.92
CA ALA A 382 42.55 47.61 -24.38
C ALA A 382 42.03 46.54 -23.37
N ALA A 383 42.62 45.37 -23.09
CA ALA A 383 44.01 45.00 -22.72
C ALA A 383 44.40 45.58 -21.34
N GLU A 384 45.02 44.89 -20.36
CA GLU A 384 45.92 43.71 -20.28
C GLU A 384 45.70 42.95 -18.92
N THR A 385 46.21 41.74 -18.55
CA THR A 385 47.07 40.70 -19.17
C THR A 385 46.93 39.31 -18.48
N GLU A 386 47.41 38.27 -19.18
CA GLU A 386 48.02 36.98 -18.81
C GLU A 386 48.63 36.76 -17.38
N ALA A 387 48.97 35.55 -16.89
CA ALA A 387 48.67 34.13 -17.23
C ALA A 387 49.20 33.18 -16.10
N ALA A 388 49.06 31.85 -16.27
CA ALA A 388 49.58 30.79 -15.36
C ALA A 388 50.59 29.87 -16.09
N PRO A 389 51.06 28.67 -15.61
CA PRO A 389 50.89 27.98 -14.31
C PRO A 389 52.16 27.21 -13.77
N LYS A 390 52.00 26.42 -12.66
CA LYS A 390 52.64 25.11 -12.30
C LYS A 390 53.64 24.99 -11.10
N LYS A 391 53.52 23.82 -10.43
CA LYS A 391 54.51 22.95 -9.70
C LYS A 391 54.81 23.11 -8.18
N ARG A 392 54.42 22.03 -7.45
CA ARG A 392 55.20 21.20 -6.48
C ARG A 392 55.64 21.72 -5.08
N THR A 393 54.95 21.21 -4.05
CA THR A 393 55.47 20.46 -2.86
C THR A 393 56.76 20.90 -2.12
N ALA A 394 56.65 21.16 -0.79
CA ALA A 394 57.41 20.49 0.32
C ALA A 394 57.52 21.34 1.61
N THR A 395 57.71 20.67 2.75
CA THR A 395 57.59 21.18 4.14
C THR A 395 58.92 21.60 4.80
N LYS A 396 58.94 22.65 5.66
CA LYS A 396 59.73 22.64 6.92
C LYS A 396 59.49 23.77 7.94
N ARG A 397 59.63 23.35 9.21
CA ARG A 397 59.87 23.99 10.54
C ARG A 397 60.53 25.39 10.51
N THR A 398 60.29 26.30 11.46
CA THR A 398 60.66 26.28 12.92
C THR A 398 59.55 26.94 13.79
N ALA A 399 59.62 27.29 15.10
CA ALA A 399 60.70 27.42 16.10
C ALA A 399 60.32 26.95 17.53
N ALA A 400 60.74 27.63 18.62
CA ALA A 400 60.94 27.00 19.94
C ALA A 400 61.04 27.93 21.20
N LYS A 401 60.66 27.38 22.38
CA LYS A 401 61.13 27.60 23.79
C LYS A 401 60.42 26.52 24.66
N LYS A 402 61.08 25.70 25.50
CA LYS A 402 61.65 25.93 26.87
C LYS A 402 60.61 26.43 27.90
N ASN A 403 60.49 25.88 29.13
CA ASN A 403 61.31 24.88 29.86
C ASN A 403 60.46 24.07 30.90
N GLU A 404 61.02 22.97 31.43
CA GLU A 404 60.77 22.22 32.71
C GLU A 404 59.40 22.31 33.44
N ASP A 405 58.75 21.24 33.96
CA ASP A 405 58.83 19.76 33.79
C ASP A 405 57.43 19.13 34.23
N ALA A 406 57.13 18.04 34.96
CA ALA A 406 57.88 16.96 35.65
C ALA A 406 57.06 15.65 35.93
N VAL A 407 57.77 14.50 35.93
CA VAL A 407 57.86 13.43 36.97
C VAL A 407 56.65 13.22 37.96
N GLN A 408 56.10 12.01 38.23
CA GLN A 408 56.11 10.69 37.54
C GLN A 408 55.08 9.68 38.17
N THR A 409 54.47 8.83 37.33
CA THR A 409 54.06 7.40 37.53
C THR A 409 53.37 6.84 38.82
N VAL A 410 52.12 6.35 38.62
CA VAL A 410 51.67 4.92 38.77
C VAL A 410 51.23 4.28 40.13
N LYS A 411 50.09 3.57 40.05
CA LYS A 411 49.57 2.38 40.82
C LYS A 411 48.65 2.54 42.06
N LYS A 412 47.80 1.50 42.14
CA LYS A 412 46.89 0.95 43.19
C LYS A 412 47.41 1.13 44.63
N THR A 413 46.61 1.08 45.71
CA THR A 413 45.49 0.12 46.00
C THR A 413 44.50 0.71 47.04
N ALA A 414 43.70 -0.11 47.75
CA ALA A 414 42.53 0.30 48.53
C ALA A 414 42.69 0.21 50.07
N SER A 415 41.74 0.82 50.82
CA SER A 415 41.05 0.28 52.02
C SER A 415 41.03 1.11 53.33
N ALA A 416 39.87 1.02 54.02
CA ALA A 416 39.61 1.05 55.48
C ALA A 416 39.70 2.33 56.35
N ARG A 417 38.52 2.79 56.82
CA ARG A 417 38.06 3.04 58.23
C ARG A 417 36.61 3.62 58.18
N GLY A 418 35.65 3.36 59.07
CA GLY A 418 35.58 2.66 60.36
C GLY A 418 35.57 3.64 61.56
N VAL A 419 34.72 3.56 62.61
CA VAL A 419 33.70 2.58 63.08
C VAL A 419 32.75 3.28 64.12
N LYS A 420 31.48 2.84 64.31
CA LYS A 420 30.65 2.74 65.58
C LYS A 420 29.12 2.82 65.32
N THR A 421 28.29 1.77 65.53
CA THR A 421 27.54 1.30 66.75
C THR A 421 26.47 2.28 67.27
N ALA A 422 25.24 1.91 67.69
CA ALA A 422 24.55 0.61 67.98
C ALA A 422 23.01 0.76 67.76
N VAL A 423 22.16 -0.21 67.35
CA VAL A 423 21.67 -1.51 67.92
C VAL A 423 20.44 -1.41 68.88
N LYS A 424 19.50 -2.37 68.74
CA LYS A 424 18.18 -2.61 69.42
C LYS A 424 16.95 -1.94 68.78
N ASP A 425 15.85 -2.63 68.38
CA ASP A 425 14.96 -3.69 68.98
C ASP A 425 13.71 -3.05 69.65
N THR A 426 12.46 -3.56 69.61
CA THR A 426 11.89 -4.84 69.10
C THR A 426 10.36 -4.77 68.80
N GLU A 427 9.87 -5.74 67.99
CA GLU A 427 8.57 -6.48 68.08
C GLU A 427 7.13 -5.86 68.06
N THR A 428 6.34 -6.37 67.08
CA THR A 428 4.94 -6.91 67.19
C THR A 428 3.70 -6.00 67.33
N GLY A 429 2.54 -6.52 66.87
CA GLY A 429 1.19 -5.99 67.19
C GLY A 429 0.06 -6.32 66.19
N LYS A 430 -0.71 -7.41 66.39
CA LYS A 430 -1.94 -7.73 65.61
C LYS A 430 -3.22 -7.31 66.35
N LYS A 431 -4.12 -6.55 65.69
CA LYS A 431 -5.61 -6.73 65.58
C LYS A 431 -6.22 -5.45 64.97
N LYS A 432 -7.21 -5.43 64.05
CA LYS A 432 -8.55 -6.07 63.92
C LYS A 432 -9.67 -5.39 64.77
N THR A 433 -10.33 -4.38 64.20
CA THR A 433 -11.73 -3.88 64.39
C THR A 433 -11.88 -2.56 63.59
N GLY A 434 -13.07 -2.03 63.22
CA GLY A 434 -14.41 -2.61 63.22
C GLY A 434 -15.57 -1.59 63.18
N MET A 435 -16.30 -1.53 62.05
CA MET A 435 -17.74 -1.15 61.94
C MET A 435 -18.17 0.35 61.89
N ALA A 436 -19.40 0.57 61.37
CA ALA A 436 -20.35 1.70 61.60
C ALA A 436 -20.21 3.06 60.86
N ALA A 437 -20.63 3.08 59.57
CA ALA A 437 -21.81 3.77 59.01
C ALA A 437 -22.32 5.18 59.46
N ALA A 438 -22.99 5.84 58.48
CA ALA A 438 -23.85 7.04 58.55
C ALA A 438 -23.13 8.42 58.68
N LYS A 439 -23.73 9.57 58.29
CA LYS A 439 -25.11 9.87 57.88
C LYS A 439 -25.16 11.04 56.86
N LYS A 440 -26.26 11.17 56.10
CA LYS A 440 -26.51 12.31 55.18
C LYS A 440 -26.76 13.64 55.94
N THR A 441 -26.42 14.76 55.33
CA THR A 441 -27.17 16.03 55.46
C THR A 441 -27.03 16.86 54.17
N ALA A 442 -27.90 17.84 53.95
CA ALA A 442 -27.98 18.65 52.72
C ALA A 442 -28.50 20.07 53.06
N ARG A 443 -28.74 20.91 52.01
CA ARG A 443 -29.29 22.30 52.03
C ARG A 443 -28.29 23.42 52.42
N LYS A 444 -28.36 24.66 51.87
CA LYS A 444 -29.08 25.22 50.68
C LYS A 444 -28.67 26.71 50.41
N THR A 445 -28.57 27.13 49.13
CA THR A 445 -28.61 28.55 48.63
C THR A 445 -27.54 29.53 49.20
N VAL A 446 -27.23 30.73 48.69
CA VAL A 446 -27.84 31.79 47.83
C VAL A 446 -26.70 32.29 46.89
N GLN A 447 -26.75 32.37 45.55
CA GLN A 447 -27.57 33.17 44.59
C GLN A 447 -27.09 34.63 44.38
N ASP A 448 -26.55 34.93 43.18
CA ASP A 448 -26.71 36.16 42.37
C ASP A 448 -26.14 35.89 40.95
N THR A 449 -26.83 36.14 39.82
CA THR A 449 -27.08 37.41 39.06
C THR A 449 -25.78 38.06 38.54
N GLU A 450 -25.62 38.52 37.30
CA GLU A 450 -26.44 38.80 36.10
C GLU A 450 -25.65 38.39 34.82
N SER A 451 -26.08 38.53 33.55
CA SER A 451 -27.37 38.40 32.83
C SER A 451 -27.03 38.40 31.32
N ALA A 452 -27.95 38.02 30.42
CA ALA A 452 -27.69 38.00 28.96
C ALA A 452 -28.93 38.44 28.15
N PRO A 453 -28.79 39.33 27.15
CA PRO A 453 -29.91 39.80 26.33
C PRO A 453 -30.28 38.79 25.22
N LYS A 454 -31.57 38.71 24.87
CA LYS A 454 -32.05 37.81 23.80
C LYS A 454 -33.33 38.34 23.14
N LYS A 455 -33.41 38.18 21.81
CA LYS A 455 -34.55 38.41 20.89
C LYS A 455 -34.83 39.86 20.44
N ALA A 456 -34.84 40.04 19.13
CA ALA A 456 -36.01 40.56 18.40
C ALA A 456 -36.22 39.67 17.15
N ARG A 457 -37.41 39.70 16.53
CA ARG A 457 -37.74 38.87 15.34
C ARG A 457 -38.74 39.62 14.44
N ALA A 458 -38.60 39.37 13.13
CA ALA A 458 -39.56 39.59 12.04
C ALA A 458 -39.50 40.92 11.28
N ALA A 459 -39.33 40.80 9.95
CA ALA A 459 -40.28 41.28 8.96
C ALA A 459 -40.15 40.39 7.69
N LYS A 460 -41.16 40.41 6.82
CA LYS A 460 -41.03 40.02 5.40
C LYS A 460 -40.81 41.30 4.58
N VAL A 461 -39.99 41.20 3.53
CA VAL A 461 -40.44 41.44 2.13
C VAL A 461 -39.90 40.26 1.33
#